data_AF-A0A897NEZ7-F1
#
_entry.id   AF-A0A897NEZ7-F1
#
_cell.length_a   1.000
_cell.length_b   1.000
_cell.length_c   1.000
_cell.angle_alpha   90.00
_cell.angle_beta   90.00
_cell.angle_gamma   90.00
#
_symmetry.space_group_name_H-M   'P 1'
#
loop_
_entity.id
_entity.type
_entity.pdbx_description
1 polymer ?
#
loop_
_entity_poly.entity_id
_entity_poly.type
_entity_poly.pdbx_seq_one_letter_code
_entity_poly.pdbx_strand_id
1 'polypeptide(L)' 'MLEELKMADSEGMRVKDLAGSLDKSKGHISDQVSKLENYDLVEKRVADDGKQRVFLGDDIRFLQEANFPR' A
#
# COMPACT_ATOMS: atom_id res chain seq x y z
N MET A 1 -6.50 2.80 -4.06
CA MET A 1 -5.09 2.50 -3.68
C MET A 1 -4.99 2.01 -2.24
N LEU A 2 -5.35 2.82 -1.23
CA LEU A 2 -5.32 2.34 0.17
C LEU A 2 -6.28 1.16 0.39
N GLU A 3 -7.44 1.16 -0.27
CA GLU A 3 -8.37 0.02 -0.26
C GLU A 3 -7.79 -1.24 -0.90
N GLU A 4 -7.12 -1.12 -2.06
CA GLU A 4 -6.41 -2.24 -2.71
C GLU A 4 -5.33 -2.84 -1.80
N LEU A 5 -4.56 -1.97 -1.15
CA LEU A 5 -3.53 -2.38 -0.19
C LEU A 5 -4.15 -3.01 1.06
N LYS A 6 -5.32 -2.54 1.49
CA LYS A 6 -6.09 -3.16 2.58
C LYS A 6 -6.57 -4.56 2.19
N MET A 7 -7.03 -4.76 0.97
CA MET A 7 -7.43 -6.09 0.47
C MET A 7 -6.23 -7.04 0.33
N ALA A 8 -5.04 -6.51 0.02
CA ALA A 8 -3.79 -7.27 -0.02
C ALA A 8 -3.17 -7.53 1.37
N ASP A 9 -3.67 -6.85 2.41
CA ASP A 9 -3.31 -7.00 3.82
C ASP A 9 -1.80 -7.20 4.04
N SER A 10 -1.40 -8.33 4.62
CA SER A 10 -0.01 -8.66 4.97
C SER A 10 0.88 -9.05 3.79
N GLU A 11 0.34 -9.31 2.60
CA GLU A 11 1.17 -9.67 1.43
C GLU A 11 1.69 -8.45 0.67
N GLY A 12 1.05 -7.29 0.83
CA GLY A 12 1.32 -6.10 0.04
C GLY A 12 1.08 -6.29 -1.46
N MET A 13 1.08 -5.20 -2.21
CA MET A 13 0.82 -5.25 -3.66
C MET A 13 1.94 -4.60 -4.45
N ARG A 14 2.30 -5.17 -5.60
CA ARG A 14 3.32 -4.53 -6.47
C ARG A 14 2.72 -3.32 -7.16
N VAL A 15 3.56 -2.32 -7.41
CA VAL A 15 3.19 -1.09 -8.16
C VAL A 15 2.55 -1.41 -9.51
N LYS A 16 3.03 -2.45 -10.21
CA LYS A 16 2.45 -2.87 -11.49
C LYS A 16 1.02 -3.43 -11.37
N ASP A 17 0.73 -4.09 -10.26
CA ASP A 17 -0.55 -4.75 -10.03
C ASP A 17 -1.57 -3.71 -9.52
N LEU A 18 -1.13 -2.77 -8.68
CA LEU A 18 -1.87 -1.57 -8.31
C LEU A 18 -2.23 -0.69 -9.52
N ALA A 19 -1.29 -0.53 -10.45
CA ALA A 19 -1.51 0.19 -11.70
C ALA A 19 -2.59 -0.46 -12.55
N GLY A 20 -2.58 -1.80 -12.63
CA GLY A 20 -3.63 -2.56 -13.32
C GLY A 20 -5.00 -2.45 -12.63
N SER A 21 -5.05 -2.62 -11.31
CA SER A 21 -6.32 -2.59 -10.55
C SER A 21 -6.98 -1.21 -10.60
N LEU A 22 -6.19 -0.14 -10.56
CA LEU A 22 -6.68 1.24 -10.53
C LEU A 22 -6.81 1.88 -11.93
N ASP A 23 -6.60 1.12 -13.00
CA ASP A 23 -6.57 1.58 -14.39
C ASP A 23 -5.72 2.86 -14.57
N LYS A 24 -4.50 2.82 -14.03
CA LYS A 24 -3.57 3.96 -13.97
C LYS A 24 -2.19 3.56 -14.47
N SER A 25 -1.40 4.54 -14.93
CA SER A 25 -0.03 4.28 -15.33
C SER A 25 0.86 3.93 -14.13
N LYS A 26 1.86 3.08 -14.36
CA LYS A 26 2.86 2.72 -13.33
C LYS A 26 3.58 3.95 -12.77
N GLY A 27 3.87 4.95 -13.61
CA GLY A 27 4.49 6.21 -13.19
C GLY A 27 3.60 6.97 -12.22
N HIS A 28 2.32 7.13 -12.55
CA HIS A 28 1.36 7.80 -11.67
C HIS A 28 1.20 7.09 -10.32
N ILE A 29 1.12 5.75 -10.32
CA ILE A 29 1.09 4.97 -9.08
C ILE A 29 2.39 5.14 -8.30
N SER A 30 3.54 5.07 -8.96
CA SER A 30 4.85 5.26 -8.30
C SER A 30 4.96 6.62 -7.61
N ASP A 31 4.55 7.70 -8.30
CA ASP A 31 4.53 9.04 -7.73
C ASP A 31 3.57 9.16 -6.54
N GLN A 32 2.41 8.52 -6.65
CA GLN A 32 1.41 8.49 -5.57
C GLN A 32 1.93 7.71 -4.35
N VAL A 33 2.59 6.56 -4.54
CA VAL A 33 3.20 5.80 -3.44
C VAL A 33 4.29 6.64 -2.77
N SER A 34 5.19 7.28 -3.51
CA SER A 34 6.24 8.13 -2.92
C SER A 34 5.67 9.31 -2.13
N LYS A 35 4.55 9.89 -2.55
CA LYS A 35 3.85 10.91 -1.76
C LYS A 35 3.29 10.34 -0.47
N LEU A 36 2.62 9.19 -0.53
CA LEU A 36 2.01 8.54 0.64
C LEU A 36 3.05 8.02 1.63
N GLU A 37 4.22 7.61 1.14
CA GLU A 37 5.38 7.21 1.94
C GLU A 37 5.91 8.38 2.78
N ASN A 38 5.92 9.61 2.25
CA ASN A 38 6.27 10.81 3.03
C ASN A 38 5.26 11.15 4.15
N TYR A 39 4.06 10.58 4.10
CA TYR A 39 3.04 10.74 5.15
C TYR A 39 2.94 9.49 6.05
N ASP A 40 3.88 8.55 5.93
CA ASP A 40 3.90 7.26 6.64
C ASP A 40 2.60 6.43 6.46
N LEU A 41 1.84 6.70 5.39
CA LEU A 41 0.58 6.01 5.09
C LEU A 41 0.79 4.68 4.36
N VAL A 42 1.92 4.55 3.65
CA VAL A 42 2.34 3.35 2.95
C VAL A 42 3.85 3.21 3.07
N GLU A 43 4.35 1.99 2.91
CA GLU A 43 5.78 1.72 2.86
C GLU A 43 6.09 0.80 1.69
N LYS A 44 7.33 0.87 1.19
CA LYS A 44 7.85 -0.08 0.21
C LYS A 44 8.78 -1.06 0.91
N ARG A 45 8.42 -2.35 0.94
CA ARG A 45 9.34 -3.41 1.41
C ARG A 45 9.61 -4.42 0.31
N VAL A 46 10.75 -5.10 0.42
CA VAL A 46 11.03 -6.28 -0.38
C VAL A 46 10.37 -7.47 0.32
N ALA A 47 9.44 -8.12 -0.36
CA ALA A 47 8.79 -9.32 0.15
C ALA A 47 9.73 -10.54 0.05
N ASP A 48 9.36 -11.65 0.69
CA ASP A 48 10.16 -12.88 0.73
C ASP A 48 10.46 -13.47 -0.67
N ASP A 49 9.65 -13.13 -1.67
CA ASP A 49 9.86 -13.49 -3.08
C ASP A 49 10.93 -12.63 -3.78
N GLY A 50 11.63 -11.77 -3.04
CA GLY A 50 12.66 -10.86 -3.53
C GLY A 50 12.11 -9.67 -4.32
N LYS A 51 10.79 -9.45 -4.32
CA LYS A 51 10.18 -8.38 -5.12
C LYS A 51 9.63 -7.27 -4.24
N GLN A 52 9.81 -6.05 -4.73
CA GLN A 52 9.31 -4.86 -4.05
C GLN A 52 7.79 -4.81 -4.11
N ARG A 53 7.18 -4.68 -2.93
CA ARG A 53 5.74 -4.54 -2.74
C ARG A 53 5.48 -3.32 -1.87
N VAL A 54 4.30 -2.75 -2.04
CA VAL A 54 3.79 -1.63 -1.27
C VAL A 54 2.86 -2.20 -0.21
N PHE A 55 3.02 -1.76 1.04
CA PHE A 55 2.22 -2.15 2.20
C PHE A 55 1.57 -0.92 2.80
N LEU A 56 0.50 -1.11 3.57
CA LEU A 56 -0.06 -0.04 4.40
C LEU A 56 0.91 0.29 5.54
N GLY A 57 1.11 1.58 5.80
CA GLY A 57 1.91 2.04 6.93
C GLY A 57 1.32 1.58 8.25
N ASP A 58 2.19 1.37 9.25
CA ASP A 58 1.79 0.93 10.59
C ASP A 58 0.80 1.89 11.24
N ASP A 59 0.89 3.20 10.97
CA ASP A 59 -0.04 4.20 11.51
C ASP A 59 -1.48 4.05 10.99
N ILE A 60 -1.65 3.68 9.71
CA ILE A 60 -2.98 3.35 9.18
C ILE A 60 -3.46 2.01 9.76
N ARG A 61 -2.59 1.02 9.91
CA ARG A 61 -2.94 -0.26 10.54
C ARG A 61 -3.42 -0.05 11.98
N PHE A 62 -2.71 0.78 12.74
CA PHE A 62 -3.09 1.17 14.10
C PHE A 62 -4.41 1.94 14.15
N LEU A 63 -4.64 2.91 13.26
CA LEU A 63 -5.93 3.63 13.18
C LEU A 63 -7.10 2.72 12.78
N GLN A 64 -6.85 1.65 12.01
CA GLN A 64 -7.88 0.68 11.65
C GLN A 64 -8.17 -0.33 12.77
N GLU A 65 -7.13 -0.79 13.48
CA GLU A 65 -7.29 -1.65 14.66
C GLU A 65 -7.91 -0.89 15.86
N ALA A 66 -7.64 0.41 15.98
CA ALA A 66 -8.21 1.28 16.99
C ALA A 66 -9.68 1.69 16.74
N ASN A 67 -10.35 1.14 15.71
CA ASN A 67 -11.80 1.26 15.59
C ASN A 67 -12.45 0.50 16.76
N PHE A 68 -12.81 1.26 17.80
CA PHE A 68 -13.59 0.85 18.96
C PHE A 68 -14.80 -0.02 18.58
N PRO A 69 -15.14 -1.03 19.42
CA PRO A 69 -16.30 -1.90 19.20
C PRO A 69 -17.61 -1.10 19.15
N ARG A 70 -18.52 -1.56 18.28
CA ARG A 70 -19.83 -0.97 17.94
C ARG A 70 -20.72 -0.69 19.14
#